data_AF-A0ABD5YTJ9-F1
#
_entry.id   AF-A0ABD5YTJ9-F1
#
_cell.length_a   1.000
_cell.length_b   1.000
_cell.length_c   1.000
_cell.angle_alpha   90.00
_cell.angle_beta   90.00
_cell.angle_gamma   90.00
#
_symmetry.space_group_name_H-M   'P 1'
#
loop_
_entity.id
_entity.type
_entity.pdbx_description
1 polymer ?
#
loop_
_entity_poly.entity_id
_entity_poly.type
_entity_poly.pdbx_seq_one_letter_code
_entity_poly.pdbx_strand_id
1 'polypeptide(L)'
;MGTDPVCSFDRRAVGVNRRDLLGQLLDRSDCTCLALENNDENGSRGETNLSGYAVLRPGRQHWQLGPIVAETETAYAQLVSGAAKRCTESVVVDAPTDGGDDLLTQSGLTPERRLVRMAHAEPQPLLLNETVKAVAGLEWG
;
A
#
# COMPACT_ATOMS: atom_id res chain seq x y z
N MET A 1 8.00 -5.46 22.43
CA MET A 1 8.56 -5.93 21.16
C MET A 1 8.34 -4.82 20.15
N GLY A 2 9.42 -4.36 19.51
CA GLY A 2 9.53 -3.02 18.90
C GLY A 2 8.40 -2.65 17.94
N THR A 3 8.07 -1.37 17.91
CA THR A 3 7.22 -0.75 16.89
C THR A 3 7.66 -1.22 15.50
N ASP A 4 6.78 -1.97 14.83
CA ASP A 4 6.98 -2.45 13.47
C ASP A 4 7.32 -1.26 12.54
N PRO A 5 8.49 -1.26 11.87
CA PRO A 5 8.91 -0.23 10.94
C PRO A 5 7.82 0.15 9.92
N VAL A 6 7.04 -0.83 9.43
CA VAL A 6 5.94 -0.61 8.49
C VAL A 6 4.81 0.16 9.14
N CYS A 7 4.39 -0.20 10.36
CA CYS A 7 3.33 0.52 11.07
C CYS A 7 3.73 1.96 11.41
N SER A 8 5.01 2.18 11.76
CA SER A 8 5.54 3.52 12.04
C SER A 8 5.60 4.38 10.78
N PHE A 9 6.07 3.80 9.67
CA PHE A 9 6.09 4.44 8.36
C PHE A 9 4.68 4.79 7.90
N ASP A 10 3.75 3.83 7.98
CA ASP A 10 2.36 4.01 7.56
C ASP A 10 1.71 5.18 8.27
N ARG A 11 1.82 5.24 9.61
CA ARG A 11 1.25 6.33 10.39
C ARG A 11 1.75 7.70 9.94
N ARG A 12 3.05 7.81 9.60
CA ARG A 12 3.68 9.05 9.13
C ARG A 12 3.21 9.41 7.72
N ALA A 13 3.22 8.46 6.78
CA ALA A 13 2.90 8.68 5.38
C ALA A 13 1.38 8.90 5.17
N VAL A 14 0.55 8.13 5.86
CA VAL A 14 -0.90 8.11 5.66
C VAL A 14 -1.65 9.10 6.56
N GLY A 15 -1.11 9.39 7.75
CA GLY A 15 -1.76 10.27 8.73
C GLY A 15 -2.91 9.64 9.52
N VAL A 16 -3.21 8.36 9.28
CA VAL A 16 -4.22 7.56 10.00
C VAL A 16 -3.52 6.44 10.76
N ASN A 17 -3.96 6.16 11.98
CA ASN A 17 -3.46 5.01 12.73
C ASN A 17 -4.14 3.72 12.24
N ARG A 18 -3.49 2.97 11.36
CA ARG A 18 -3.97 1.67 10.85
C ARG A 18 -3.25 0.47 11.47
N ARG A 19 -2.62 0.65 12.64
CA ARG A 19 -1.76 -0.36 13.27
C ARG A 19 -2.45 -1.71 13.44
N ASP A 20 -3.71 -1.73 13.88
CA ASP A 20 -4.42 -3.00 14.15
C ASP A 20 -4.72 -3.75 12.85
N LEU A 21 -5.11 -3.04 11.79
CA LEU A 21 -5.30 -3.60 10.45
C LEU A 21 -3.99 -4.16 9.90
N LEU A 22 -2.90 -3.38 9.99
CA LEU A 22 -1.59 -3.82 9.53
C LEU A 22 -1.07 -5.00 10.33
N GLY A 23 -1.25 -5.01 11.66
CA GLY A 23 -0.90 -6.15 12.51
C GLY A 23 -1.60 -7.43 12.04
N GLN A 24 -2.91 -7.37 11.80
CA GLN A 24 -3.66 -8.53 11.28
C GLN A 24 -3.15 -9.00 9.91
N LEU A 25 -2.75 -8.09 9.03
CA LEU A 25 -2.22 -8.44 7.71
C LEU A 25 -0.80 -9.02 7.79
N LEU A 26 0.05 -8.48 8.66
CA LEU A 26 1.46 -8.85 8.78
C LEU A 26 1.67 -10.12 9.63
N ASP A 27 0.78 -10.40 10.57
CA ASP A 27 0.81 -11.62 11.39
C ASP A 27 0.32 -12.87 10.62
N ARG A 28 -0.31 -12.67 9.46
CA ARG A 28 -0.80 -13.75 8.60
C ARG A 28 0.33 -14.38 7.79
N SER A 29 0.53 -15.69 7.96
CA SER A 29 1.58 -16.46 7.26
C SER A 29 1.37 -16.57 5.74
N ASP A 30 0.15 -16.34 5.27
CA ASP A 30 -0.21 -16.36 3.85
C ASP A 30 -0.13 -14.97 3.20
N CYS A 31 0.20 -13.93 3.97
CA CYS A 31 0.49 -12.60 3.46
C CYS A 31 2.00 -12.44 3.20
N THR A 32 2.35 -11.63 2.21
CA THR A 32 3.72 -11.19 1.97
C THR A 32 3.79 -9.68 2.03
N CYS A 33 4.61 -9.15 2.94
CA CYS A 33 4.94 -7.74 2.99
C CYS A 33 6.22 -7.47 2.18
N LEU A 34 6.15 -6.47 1.32
CA LEU A 34 7.27 -5.87 0.60
C LEU A 34 7.54 -4.51 1.24
N ALA A 35 8.78 -4.26 1.65
CA ALA A 35 9.19 -2.97 2.19
C ALA A 35 10.45 -2.51 1.45
N LEU A 36 10.52 -1.22 1.15
CA LEU A 36 11.67 -0.58 0.54
C LEU A 36 12.30 0.38 1.52
N GLU A 37 13.60 0.29 1.68
CA GLU A 37 14.40 1.24 2.45
C GLU A 37 14.90 2.37 1.54
N ASN A 38 15.04 3.57 2.09
CA ASN A 38 15.80 4.66 1.51
C ASN A 38 17.29 4.32 1.61
N ASN A 39 18.07 4.70 0.59
CA ASN A 39 19.52 4.51 0.62
C ASN A 39 20.26 5.63 1.36
N ASP A 40 19.55 6.60 1.95
CA ASP A 40 20.17 7.71 2.66
C ASP A 40 20.73 7.25 4.02
N GLU A 41 22.05 7.16 4.10
CA GLU A 41 22.81 6.81 5.32
C GLU A 41 22.69 7.87 6.44
N ASN A 42 22.00 8.98 6.18
CA ASN A 42 21.82 10.11 7.10
C ASN A 42 20.59 9.99 8.02
N GLY A 43 19.92 8.84 8.04
CA GLY A 43 18.78 8.60 8.93
C GLY A 43 19.13 8.88 10.40
N SER A 44 18.41 9.81 11.02
CA SER A 44 18.52 10.06 12.45
C SER A 44 18.18 8.78 13.22
N ARG A 45 19.02 8.38 14.17
CA ARG A 45 18.81 7.21 15.04
C ARG A 45 17.41 7.26 15.67
N GLY A 46 16.47 6.49 15.13
CA GLY A 46 15.11 6.36 15.66
C GLY A 46 13.99 6.48 14.61
N GLU A 47 14.27 6.99 13.41
CA GLU A 47 13.28 7.03 12.32
C GLU A 47 13.40 5.81 11.42
N THR A 48 12.26 5.25 11.00
CA THR A 48 12.23 4.16 10.02
C THR A 48 12.66 4.69 8.67
N ASN A 49 13.70 4.09 8.11
CA ASN A 49 14.26 4.49 6.82
C ASN A 49 13.45 3.96 5.63
N LEU A 50 12.15 3.65 5.80
CA LEU A 50 11.34 3.11 4.72
C LEU A 50 10.90 4.23 3.75
N SER A 51 10.89 3.90 2.46
CA SER A 51 10.41 4.73 1.36
C SER A 51 9.06 4.25 0.80
N GLY A 52 8.67 3.02 1.16
CA GLY A 52 7.37 2.47 0.83
C GLY A 52 7.20 1.02 1.27
N TYR A 53 5.95 0.56 1.26
CA TYR A 53 5.61 -0.84 1.46
C TYR A 53 4.36 -1.23 0.67
N ALA A 54 4.22 -2.53 0.42
CA ALA A 54 3.04 -3.15 -0.16
C ALA A 54 2.74 -4.48 0.50
N VAL A 55 1.46 -4.81 0.67
CA VAL A 55 1.04 -6.12 1.18
C VAL A 55 0.36 -6.89 0.07
N LEU A 56 0.87 -8.08 -0.23
CA LEU A 56 0.27 -9.07 -1.10
C LEU A 56 -0.41 -10.13 -0.24
N ARG A 57 -1.68 -10.42 -0.48
CA ARG A 57 -2.43 -11.45 0.26
C ARG A 57 -3.34 -12.27 -0.65
N PRO A 58 -3.66 -13.52 -0.28
CA PRO A 58 -4.64 -14.31 -1.01
C PRO A 58 -6.05 -13.72 -0.83
N GLY A 59 -6.79 -13.64 -1.93
CA GLY A 59 -8.24 -13.46 -1.92
C GLY A 59 -8.95 -14.75 -2.36
N ARG A 60 -10.29 -14.73 -2.40
CA ARG A 60 -11.10 -15.92 -2.73
C ARG A 60 -10.91 -16.41 -4.17
N GLN A 61 -10.70 -15.48 -5.11
CA GLN A 61 -10.60 -15.76 -6.56
C GLN A 61 -9.31 -15.20 -7.17
N HIS A 62 -8.82 -14.09 -6.61
CA HIS A 62 -7.65 -13.37 -7.08
C HIS A 62 -6.83 -12.95 -5.87
N TRP A 63 -5.52 -12.84 -6.05
CA TRP A 63 -4.67 -12.19 -5.07
C TRP A 63 -5.06 -10.72 -4.92
N GLN A 64 -4.77 -10.15 -3.76
CA GLN A 64 -5.01 -8.74 -3.47
C GLN A 64 -3.67 -8.09 -3.18
N LEU A 65 -3.35 -7.03 -3.90
CA LEU A 65 -2.17 -6.20 -3.63
C LEU A 65 -2.65 -4.87 -3.06
N GLY A 66 -2.51 -4.75 -1.74
CA GLY A 66 -3.02 -3.63 -0.97
C GLY A 66 -2.90 -3.87 0.55
N PRO A 67 -2.56 -2.83 1.34
CA PRO A 67 -2.30 -1.46 0.88
C PRO A 67 -0.95 -1.33 0.17
N ILE A 68 -0.82 -0.30 -0.67
CA ILE A 68 0.45 0.17 -1.22
C ILE A 68 0.64 1.61 -0.76
N VAL A 69 1.72 1.87 -0.02
CA VAL A 69 2.11 3.22 0.40
C VAL A 69 3.53 3.47 -0.06
N ALA A 70 3.77 4.55 -0.79
CA ALA A 70 5.07 4.86 -1.36
C ALA A 70 5.28 6.38 -1.43
N GLU A 71 6.43 6.86 -0.98
CA GLU A 71 6.78 8.29 -0.98
C GLU A 71 7.12 8.82 -2.39
N THR A 72 7.53 7.93 -3.30
CA THR A 72 7.94 8.28 -4.66
C THR A 72 7.35 7.34 -5.69
N GLU A 73 7.23 7.80 -6.93
CA GLU A 73 6.85 6.95 -8.06
C GLU A 73 7.83 5.79 -8.30
N THR A 74 9.13 6.02 -8.05
CA THR A 74 10.15 4.96 -8.14
C THR A 74 9.93 3.86 -7.11
N ALA A 75 9.66 4.23 -5.85
CA ALA A 75 9.32 3.25 -4.81
C ALA A 75 8.03 2.51 -5.16
N TYR A 76 7.02 3.21 -5.68
CA TYR A 76 5.78 2.58 -6.15
C TYR A 76 6.03 1.54 -7.26
N ALA A 77 6.80 1.91 -8.29
CA ALA A 77 7.18 1.01 -9.39
C ALA A 77 7.90 -0.25 -8.89
N GLN A 78 8.84 -0.09 -7.96
CA GLN A 78 9.59 -1.19 -7.37
C GLN A 78 8.69 -2.14 -6.55
N LEU A 79 7.73 -1.60 -5.80
CA LEU A 79 6.76 -2.39 -5.05
C LEU A 79 5.85 -3.20 -5.97
N VAL A 80 5.29 -2.58 -7.02
CA VAL A 80 4.44 -3.26 -8.00
C VAL A 80 5.22 -4.35 -8.74
N SER A 81 6.44 -4.05 -9.20
CA SER A 81 7.32 -5.05 -9.82
C SER A 81 7.69 -6.19 -8.85
N GLY A 82 7.95 -5.86 -7.58
CA GLY A 82 8.26 -6.82 -6.54
C GLY A 82 7.09 -7.75 -6.21
N ALA A 83 5.86 -7.25 -6.28
CA ALA A 83 4.63 -8.01 -6.12
C ALA A 83 4.37 -8.93 -7.32
N ALA A 84 4.54 -8.42 -8.54
CA ALA A 84 4.38 -9.20 -9.77
C ALA A 84 5.34 -10.40 -9.82
N LYS A 85 6.55 -10.29 -9.26
CA LYS A 85 7.50 -11.41 -9.15
C LYS A 85 7.08 -12.49 -8.15
N ARG A 86 6.15 -12.20 -7.25
CA ARG A 86 5.69 -13.10 -6.17
C ARG A 86 4.30 -13.68 -6.40
N CYS A 87 3.55 -13.10 -7.33
CA CYS A 87 2.22 -13.56 -7.73
C CYS A 87 2.21 -13.83 -9.23
N THR A 88 2.21 -15.11 -9.61
CA THR A 88 2.03 -15.53 -11.01
C THR A 88 0.56 -15.62 -11.43
N GLU A 89 -0.35 -15.49 -10.46
CA GLU A 89 -1.79 -15.48 -10.68
C GLU A 89 -2.31 -14.04 -10.85
N SER A 90 -3.60 -13.91 -11.14
CA SER A 90 -4.25 -12.61 -11.25
C SER A 90 -4.32 -11.91 -9.89
N VAL A 91 -4.10 -10.60 -9.92
CA VAL A 91 -4.10 -9.71 -8.75
C VAL A 91 -5.10 -8.58 -8.96
N VAL A 92 -5.78 -8.21 -7.88
CA VAL A 92 -6.68 -7.06 -7.80
C VAL A 92 -6.00 -5.99 -6.95
N VAL A 93 -6.14 -4.75 -7.38
CA VAL A 93 -5.63 -3.55 -6.71
C VAL A 93 -6.76 -2.55 -6.64
N ASP A 94 -7.13 -2.14 -5.43
CA ASP A 94 -8.07 -1.02 -5.22
C ASP A 94 -7.24 0.28 -5.09
N ALA A 95 -7.13 1.04 -6.19
CA ALA A 95 -6.33 2.26 -6.26
C ALA A 95 -7.21 3.53 -6.38
N PRO A 96 -6.91 4.62 -5.66
CA PRO A 96 -7.50 5.92 -5.92
C PRO A 96 -7.16 6.42 -7.33
N THR A 97 -8.15 6.94 -8.05
CA THR A 97 -8.05 7.29 -9.48
C THR A 97 -7.23 8.57 -9.74
N ASP A 98 -6.96 9.36 -8.71
CA ASP A 98 -6.27 10.65 -8.83
C ASP A 98 -4.74 10.42 -8.93
N GLY A 99 -4.27 10.00 -10.10
CA GLY A 99 -2.84 10.01 -10.47
C GLY A 99 -2.05 8.70 -10.36
N GLY A 100 -2.71 7.55 -10.17
CA GLY A 100 -2.04 6.24 -10.00
C GLY A 100 -2.25 5.20 -11.13
N ASP A 101 -3.15 5.48 -12.09
CA ASP A 101 -3.62 4.49 -13.08
C ASP A 101 -2.55 4.09 -14.11
N ASP A 102 -1.66 5.02 -14.49
CA ASP A 102 -0.72 4.80 -15.59
C ASP A 102 0.29 3.70 -15.27
N LEU A 103 0.83 3.68 -14.05
CA LEU A 103 1.83 2.67 -13.66
C LEU A 103 1.23 1.26 -13.55
N LEU A 104 0.01 1.15 -13.00
CA LEU A 104 -0.69 -0.14 -12.94
C LEU A 104 -1.00 -0.66 -14.33
N THR A 105 -1.46 0.23 -15.22
CA THR A 105 -1.73 -0.10 -16.62
C THR A 105 -0.46 -0.52 -17.36
N GLN A 106 0.65 0.20 -17.18
CA GLN A 106 1.97 -0.16 -17.71
C GLN A 106 2.49 -1.49 -17.15
N SER A 107 2.08 -1.85 -15.94
CA SER A 107 2.40 -3.13 -15.29
C SER A 107 1.48 -4.27 -15.74
N GLY A 108 0.55 -4.02 -16.66
CA GLY A 108 -0.33 -5.02 -17.27
C GLY A 108 -1.69 -5.19 -16.59
N LEU A 109 -2.04 -4.34 -15.62
CA LEU A 109 -3.38 -4.32 -15.04
C LEU A 109 -4.35 -3.57 -15.96
N THR A 110 -5.62 -3.93 -15.87
CA THR A 110 -6.70 -3.21 -16.56
C THR A 110 -7.75 -2.77 -15.53
N PRO A 111 -8.36 -1.58 -15.68
CA PRO A 111 -9.44 -1.17 -14.81
C PRO A 111 -10.65 -2.12 -14.92
N GLU A 112 -11.00 -2.81 -13.83
CA GLU A 112 -12.17 -3.69 -13.79
C GLU A 112 -13.45 -2.93 -13.43
N ARG A 113 -13.36 -1.99 -12.47
CA ARG A 113 -14.49 -1.19 -11.98
C ARG A 113 -14.01 0.17 -11.50
N ARG A 114 -14.91 1.15 -11.49
CA ARG A 114 -14.68 2.48 -10.91
C ARG A 114 -15.74 2.74 -9.84
N LEU A 115 -15.30 3.21 -8.68
CA LEU A 115 -16.16 3.53 -7.54
C LEU A 115 -15.93 4.97 -7.11
N VAL A 116 -16.95 5.59 -6.53
CA VAL A 116 -16.86 6.93 -5.96
C VAL A 116 -16.77 6.79 -4.45
N ARG A 117 -15.72 7.37 -3.85
CA ARG A 117 -15.60 7.42 -2.40
C ARG A 117 -16.67 8.35 -1.84
N MET A 118 -17.52 7.82 -0.96
CA MET A 118 -18.60 8.57 -0.32
C MET A 118 -18.23 8.90 1.12
N ALA A 119 -18.70 10.04 1.62
CA ALA A 119 -18.54 10.47 3.00
C ALA A 119 -19.83 11.11 3.50
N HIS A 120 -20.15 10.90 4.77
CA HIS A 120 -21.31 11.50 5.41
C HIS A 120 -20.89 12.71 6.26
N ALA A 121 -21.22 13.91 5.78
CA ALA A 121 -20.95 15.21 6.39
C ALA A 121 -19.46 15.49 6.70
N GLU A 122 -18.98 16.69 6.34
CA GLU A 122 -17.61 17.17 6.65
C GLU A 122 -16.50 16.14 6.35
N PRO A 123 -16.30 15.78 5.06
CA PRO A 123 -15.32 14.77 4.69
C PRO A 123 -13.89 15.19 5.08
N GLN A 124 -13.20 14.32 5.79
CA GLN A 124 -11.75 14.41 5.93
C GLN A 124 -11.09 13.63 4.78
N PRO A 125 -10.03 14.15 4.16
CA PRO A 125 -9.33 13.50 3.04
C PRO A 125 -8.42 12.35 3.50
N LEU A 126 -8.92 11.49 4.38
CA LEU A 126 -8.17 10.35 4.90
C LEU A 126 -7.92 9.35 3.76
N LEU A 127 -6.70 8.81 3.68
CA LEU A 127 -6.28 7.86 2.65
C LEU A 127 -6.29 8.40 1.21
N LEU A 128 -6.40 9.73 1.03
CA LEU A 128 -6.42 10.39 -0.28
C LEU A 128 -5.17 11.24 -0.52
N ASN A 129 -4.10 11.01 0.23
CA ASN A 129 -2.84 11.71 0.01
C ASN A 129 -1.99 10.98 -1.05
N GLU A 130 -1.03 11.68 -1.63
CA GLU A 130 -0.22 11.18 -2.74
C GLU A 130 0.62 9.95 -2.40
N THR A 131 0.88 9.67 -1.12
CA THR A 131 1.64 8.49 -0.71
C THR A 131 0.81 7.20 -0.74
N VAL A 132 -0.52 7.30 -0.67
CA VAL A 132 -1.42 6.13 -0.73
C VAL A 132 -1.69 5.79 -2.18
N LYS A 133 -1.08 4.70 -2.65
CA LYS A 133 -1.21 4.22 -4.04
C LYS A 133 -2.28 3.15 -4.21
N ALA A 134 -2.53 2.37 -3.16
CA ALA A 134 -3.65 1.44 -3.09
C ALA A 134 -4.11 1.25 -1.63
N VAL A 135 -5.41 1.07 -1.45
CA VAL A 135 -6.01 0.80 -0.14
C VAL A 135 -5.88 -0.69 0.22
N ALA A 136 -6.14 -1.04 1.48
CA ALA A 136 -6.13 -2.43 1.89
C ALA A 136 -7.28 -3.23 1.26
N GLY A 137 -8.37 -2.57 0.88
CA GLY A 137 -9.58 -3.13 0.29
C GLY A 137 -10.70 -2.11 0.49
N LEU A 138 -11.77 -2.19 -0.29
CA LEU A 138 -12.88 -1.23 -0.21
C LEU A 138 -13.51 -1.12 1.18
N GLU A 139 -13.48 -2.20 1.96
CA GLU A 139 -13.99 -2.25 3.33
C GLU A 139 -13.08 -1.55 4.36
N TRP A 140 -11.83 -1.23 3.98
CA TRP A 140 -10.78 -0.68 4.84
C TRP A 140 -10.15 0.61 4.30
N GLY A 141 -10.65 1.16 3.19
CA GLY A 141 -10.19 2.44 2.67
C GLY A 141 -10.89 2.90 1.42
#